data_AF-A0A5E4JJC7-F1
#
_entry.id   AF-A0A5E4JJC7-F1
#
_cell.length_a   1.000
_cell.length_b   1.000
_cell.length_c   1.000
_cell.angle_alpha   90.00
_cell.angle_beta   90.00
_cell.angle_gamma   90.00
#
_symmetry.space_group_name_H-M   'P 1'
#
loop_
_entity.id
_entity.type
_entity.pdbx_description
1 polymer ?
#
loop_
_entity_poly.entity_id
_entity_poly.type
_entity_poly.pdbx_seq_one_letter_code
_entity_poly.pdbx_strand_id
1 'polypeptide(L)'
;MKNSLGDMIENLLFLCNQGRCRSKTAAYLFNDRFRTKYAGIYAKADNSTEDRTLKEDYVKWADLIFVMQFDHVDFLNNNYPLLISNKIINLDIPDKFYFLQPELVTILNYKVAESLKTKGVDLGSLVKPSFNEFKMYFFKISDKNYRKNEIEIINLINVLKYSATYNLTNNSTKIIETSTILDNDFRISEAEKLLKKYNIPYKIEIKNVII
;
A
#
# COMPACT_ATOMS: atom_id res chain seq x y z
N MET A 1 -36.61 7.14 7.01
CA MET A 1 -36.15 7.21 5.61
C MET A 1 -34.96 8.15 5.57
N LYS A 2 -33.73 7.63 5.47
CA LYS A 2 -32.53 8.43 5.23
C LYS A 2 -32.13 8.20 3.77
N ASN A 3 -32.45 9.18 2.92
CA ASN A 3 -31.91 9.27 1.57
C ASN A 3 -31.03 10.52 1.58
N SER A 4 -29.77 10.36 1.97
CA SER A 4 -28.74 11.33 1.65
C SER A 4 -27.76 10.66 0.68
N LEU A 5 -27.28 11.39 -0.32
CA LEU A 5 -26.38 10.89 -1.37
C LEU A 5 -25.11 10.21 -0.79
N GLY A 6 -24.74 10.54 0.45
CA GLY A 6 -23.64 9.93 1.20
C GLY A 6 -23.90 8.51 1.71
N ASP A 7 -25.17 8.07 1.78
CA ASP A 7 -25.54 6.71 2.24
C ASP A 7 -25.35 5.62 1.15
N MET A 8 -24.97 5.98 -0.09
CA MET A 8 -24.85 5.04 -1.23
C MET A 8 -23.42 4.67 -1.65
N ILE A 9 -22.39 5.33 -1.11
CA ILE A 9 -21.00 5.03 -1.52
C ILE A 9 -20.48 3.87 -0.67
N GLU A 10 -20.47 2.67 -1.25
CA GLU A 10 -20.00 1.44 -0.60
C GLU A 10 -18.78 0.82 -1.29
N ASN A 11 -18.68 0.99 -2.62
CA ASN A 11 -17.74 0.30 -3.48
C ASN A 11 -16.66 1.26 -4.00
N LEU A 12 -15.43 1.11 -3.49
CA LEU A 12 -14.29 1.92 -3.87
C LEU A 12 -13.34 1.13 -4.77
N LEU A 13 -13.00 1.68 -5.94
CA LEU A 13 -11.98 1.14 -6.82
C LEU A 13 -10.73 2.02 -6.79
N PHE A 14 -9.57 1.43 -6.52
CA PHE A 14 -8.28 2.12 -6.57
C PHE A 14 -7.45 1.69 -7.77
N LEU A 15 -6.93 2.65 -8.54
CA LEU A 15 -6.13 2.39 -9.74
C LEU A 15 -4.76 3.05 -9.67
N CYS A 16 -3.74 2.30 -10.08
CA CYS A 16 -2.42 2.84 -10.37
C CYS A 16 -1.85 2.20 -11.64
N ASN A 17 -0.54 2.31 -11.89
CA ASN A 17 0.10 1.69 -13.04
C ASN A 17 -0.02 0.16 -13.02
N GLN A 18 0.51 -0.50 -11.99
CA GLN A 18 0.68 -1.96 -11.97
C GLN A 18 -0.26 -2.72 -11.02
N GLY A 19 -1.06 -2.01 -10.21
CA GLY A 19 -1.87 -2.65 -9.17
C GLY A 19 -1.06 -3.24 -8.01
N ARG A 20 0.22 -2.89 -7.86
CA ARG A 20 1.15 -3.52 -6.89
C ARG A 20 1.38 -2.73 -5.61
N CYS A 21 1.54 -1.41 -5.73
CA CYS A 21 1.94 -0.55 -4.61
C CYS A 21 0.78 0.35 -4.17
N ARG A 22 0.62 1.50 -4.83
CA ARG A 22 -0.31 2.58 -4.42
C ARG A 22 -1.76 2.12 -4.30
N SER A 23 -2.35 1.55 -5.35
CA SER A 23 -3.75 1.12 -5.33
C SER A 23 -4.00 -0.06 -4.40
N LYS A 24 -3.07 -1.03 -4.35
CA LYS A 24 -3.13 -2.15 -3.42
C LYS A 24 -3.07 -1.70 -1.96
N THR A 25 -2.23 -0.70 -1.67
CA THR A 25 -2.11 -0.10 -0.33
C THR A 25 -3.43 0.58 0.05
N ALA A 26 -4.00 1.38 -0.85
CA ALA A 26 -5.27 2.05 -0.60
C ALA A 26 -6.41 1.05 -0.35
N ALA A 27 -6.58 0.04 -1.22
CA ALA A 27 -7.58 -0.99 -1.01
C ALA A 27 -7.40 -1.73 0.33
N TYR A 28 -6.15 -2.01 0.72
CA TYR A 28 -5.87 -2.62 2.02
C TYR A 28 -6.30 -1.74 3.21
N LEU A 29 -6.08 -0.43 3.14
CA LEU A 29 -6.37 0.51 4.23
C LEU A 29 -7.86 0.75 4.45
N PHE A 30 -8.68 0.65 3.40
CA PHE A 30 -10.10 1.01 3.43
C PHE A 30 -11.06 -0.19 3.38
N ASN A 31 -10.55 -1.43 3.36
CA ASN A 31 -11.38 -2.66 3.22
C ASN A 31 -12.23 -3.01 4.44
N ASP A 32 -11.96 -2.40 5.59
CA ASP A 32 -12.68 -2.61 6.83
C ASP A 32 -13.99 -1.79 6.89
N ARG A 33 -14.04 -0.69 6.13
CA ARG A 33 -15.15 0.27 6.11
C ARG A 33 -15.90 0.27 4.78
N PHE A 34 -15.23 -0.10 3.70
CA PHE A 34 -15.78 -0.13 2.35
C PHE A 34 -15.51 -1.47 1.69
N ARG A 35 -16.33 -1.82 0.70
CA ARG A 35 -15.92 -2.85 -0.25
C ARG A 35 -14.89 -2.22 -1.17
N THR A 36 -13.70 -2.80 -1.23
CA THR A 36 -12.60 -2.26 -2.03
C THR A 36 -12.15 -3.22 -3.12
N LYS A 37 -11.87 -2.68 -4.31
CA LYS A 37 -11.08 -3.35 -5.34
C LYS A 37 -9.88 -2.51 -5.73
N TYR A 38 -8.88 -3.15 -6.31
CA TYR A 38 -7.77 -2.45 -6.94
C TYR A 38 -7.37 -3.10 -8.26
N ALA A 39 -6.77 -2.30 -9.13
CA ALA A 39 -6.20 -2.76 -10.37
C ALA A 39 -5.04 -1.86 -10.84
N GLY A 40 -4.38 -2.30 -11.91
CA GLY A 40 -3.38 -1.55 -12.67
C GLY A 40 -3.82 -1.36 -14.12
N ILE A 41 -3.63 -0.15 -14.66
CA ILE A 41 -3.92 0.12 -16.09
C ILE A 41 -2.88 -0.48 -17.04
N TYR A 42 -1.68 -0.79 -16.54
CA TYR A 42 -0.59 -1.46 -17.24
C TYR A 42 -0.25 -2.82 -16.63
N ALA A 43 -1.10 -3.31 -15.72
CA ALA A 43 -0.92 -4.63 -15.15
C ALA A 43 -0.99 -5.68 -16.27
N LYS A 44 0.06 -6.49 -16.35
CA LYS A 44 0.10 -7.66 -17.22
C LYS A 44 -0.01 -8.91 -16.37
N ALA A 45 -0.51 -9.98 -16.97
CA ALA A 45 -0.34 -11.32 -16.43
C ALA A 45 1.16 -11.56 -16.21
N ASP A 46 1.53 -11.81 -14.97
CA ASP A 46 2.87 -12.22 -14.56
C ASP A 46 2.76 -13.53 -13.78
N ASN A 47 3.90 -14.06 -13.31
CA ASN A 47 3.91 -15.26 -12.46
C ASN A 47 3.28 -15.03 -11.08
N SER A 48 2.60 -13.91 -10.83
CA SER A 48 1.83 -13.74 -9.61
C SER A 48 0.48 -14.46 -9.73
N THR A 49 0.02 -15.02 -8.62
CA THR A 49 -1.27 -15.71 -8.54
C THR A 49 -2.47 -14.75 -8.57
N GLU A 50 -2.24 -13.45 -8.77
CA GLU A 50 -3.24 -12.40 -8.64
C GLU A 50 -3.35 -11.61 -9.95
N ASP A 51 -4.48 -11.74 -10.63
CA ASP A 51 -4.81 -10.90 -11.78
C ASP A 51 -5.20 -9.50 -11.32
N ARG A 52 -4.33 -8.53 -11.63
CA ARG A 52 -4.48 -7.12 -11.26
C ARG A 52 -4.90 -6.24 -12.44
N THR A 53 -5.22 -6.85 -13.58
CA THR A 53 -5.63 -6.12 -14.78
C THR A 53 -6.95 -5.40 -14.51
N LEU A 54 -7.08 -4.15 -14.95
CA LEU A 54 -8.35 -3.45 -14.87
C LEU A 54 -9.37 -4.12 -15.79
N LYS A 55 -10.53 -4.46 -15.22
CA LYS A 55 -11.68 -5.07 -15.91
C LYS A 55 -12.83 -4.10 -15.96
N GLU A 56 -13.61 -4.13 -17.04
CA GLU A 56 -14.80 -3.29 -17.20
C GLU A 56 -15.78 -3.45 -16.02
N ASP A 57 -15.97 -4.69 -15.54
CA ASP A 57 -16.85 -4.99 -14.40
C ASP A 57 -16.39 -4.30 -13.11
N TYR A 58 -15.10 -4.00 -12.95
CA TYR A 58 -14.63 -3.26 -11.78
C TYR A 58 -15.07 -1.79 -11.86
N VAL A 59 -15.03 -1.21 -13.07
CA VAL A 59 -15.47 0.17 -13.34
C VAL A 59 -16.99 0.30 -13.17
N LYS A 60 -17.75 -0.69 -13.65
CA LYS A 60 -19.21 -0.76 -13.45
C LYS A 60 -19.57 -0.87 -11.97
N TRP A 61 -18.87 -1.74 -11.25
CA TRP A 61 -19.09 -2.03 -9.84
C TRP A 61 -18.79 -0.86 -8.90
N ALA A 62 -17.85 0.01 -9.26
CA ALA A 62 -17.40 1.09 -8.39
C ALA A 62 -18.41 2.25 -8.32
N ASP A 63 -18.63 2.76 -7.10
CA ASP A 63 -19.33 4.03 -6.85
C ASP A 63 -18.35 5.20 -7.04
N LEU A 64 -17.13 5.04 -6.51
CA LEU A 64 -16.01 5.96 -6.71
C LEU A 64 -14.77 5.23 -7.19
N ILE A 65 -14.03 5.90 -8.08
CA ILE A 65 -12.79 5.41 -8.67
C ILE A 65 -11.67 6.38 -8.32
N PHE A 66 -10.79 5.96 -7.42
CA PHE A 66 -9.61 6.70 -7.04
C PHE A 66 -8.44 6.36 -7.95
N VAL A 67 -7.86 7.37 -8.58
CA VAL A 67 -6.67 7.23 -9.40
C VAL A 67 -5.50 8.02 -8.81
N MET A 68 -4.27 7.57 -9.04
CA MET A 68 -3.11 8.23 -8.45
C MET A 68 -2.56 9.42 -9.25
N GLN A 69 -2.79 9.50 -10.56
CA GLN A 69 -2.16 10.46 -11.48
C GLN A 69 -3.10 10.74 -12.65
N PHE A 70 -2.86 11.84 -13.38
CA PHE A 70 -3.69 12.26 -14.51
C PHE A 70 -3.72 11.25 -15.66
N ASP A 71 -2.60 10.61 -15.97
CA ASP A 71 -2.54 9.59 -17.03
C ASP A 71 -3.53 8.42 -16.81
N HIS A 72 -3.87 8.11 -15.56
CA HIS A 72 -4.91 7.12 -15.24
C HIS A 72 -6.32 7.63 -15.58
N VAL A 73 -6.58 8.93 -15.40
CA VAL A 73 -7.84 9.58 -15.82
C VAL A 73 -7.97 9.48 -17.33
N ASP A 74 -6.92 9.81 -18.06
CA ASP A 74 -6.89 9.74 -19.53
C ASP A 74 -7.11 8.30 -20.02
N PHE A 75 -6.47 7.32 -19.38
CA PHE A 75 -6.71 5.92 -19.66
C PHE A 75 -8.19 5.54 -19.48
N LEU A 76 -8.81 5.95 -18.39
CA LEU A 76 -10.22 5.67 -18.12
C LEU A 76 -11.15 6.36 -19.14
N ASN A 77 -10.90 7.62 -19.47
CA ASN A 77 -11.66 8.37 -20.47
C ASN A 77 -11.61 7.71 -21.85
N ASN A 78 -10.46 7.17 -22.24
CA ASN A 78 -10.30 6.54 -23.55
C ASN A 78 -10.92 5.14 -23.63
N ASN A 79 -10.86 4.36 -22.54
CA ASN A 79 -11.26 2.94 -22.57
C ASN A 79 -12.68 2.70 -22.01
N TYR A 80 -13.16 3.55 -21.11
CA TYR A 80 -14.46 3.37 -20.42
C TYR A 80 -15.30 4.67 -20.33
N PRO A 81 -15.40 5.50 -21.38
CA PRO A 81 -16.00 6.84 -21.30
C PRO A 81 -17.44 6.85 -20.77
N LEU A 82 -18.22 5.81 -21.08
CA LEU A 82 -19.63 5.70 -20.68
C LEU A 82 -19.83 5.27 -19.22
N LEU A 83 -18.79 4.78 -18.55
CA LEU A 83 -18.90 4.13 -17.23
C LEU A 83 -18.37 4.96 -16.06
N ILE A 84 -17.69 6.07 -16.35
CA ILE A 84 -16.87 6.81 -15.40
C ILE A 84 -17.45 8.16 -14.97
N SER A 85 -18.61 8.55 -15.52
CA SER A 85 -19.24 9.85 -15.28
C SER A 85 -19.40 10.13 -13.78
N ASN A 86 -18.78 11.20 -13.30
CA ASN A 86 -18.76 11.66 -11.90
C ASN A 86 -18.16 10.70 -10.85
N LYS A 87 -17.53 9.60 -11.26
CA LYS A 87 -16.94 8.60 -10.35
C LYS A 87 -15.46 8.83 -10.03
N ILE A 88 -14.73 9.54 -10.89
CA ILE A 88 -13.26 9.63 -10.80
C ILE A 88 -12.82 10.69 -9.78
N ILE A 89 -11.85 10.33 -8.95
CA ILE A 89 -11.12 11.23 -8.06
C ILE A 89 -9.63 11.00 -8.24
N ASN A 90 -8.89 12.03 -8.68
CA ASN A 90 -7.44 11.99 -8.78
C ASN A 90 -6.80 12.41 -7.46
N LEU A 91 -6.01 11.52 -6.86
CA LEU A 91 -5.32 11.76 -5.60
C LEU A 91 -3.99 12.51 -5.77
N ASP A 92 -3.44 12.61 -6.98
CA ASP A 92 -2.15 13.27 -7.24
C ASP A 92 -1.01 12.72 -6.33
N ILE A 93 -0.73 11.43 -6.48
CA ILE A 93 0.27 10.65 -5.74
C ILE A 93 1.30 10.07 -6.73
N PRO A 94 2.57 10.49 -6.68
CA PRO A 94 3.61 10.07 -7.63
C PRO A 94 3.95 8.57 -7.53
N ASP A 95 4.45 7.98 -8.63
CA ASP A 95 4.83 6.56 -8.69
C ASP A 95 6.23 6.27 -8.14
N LYS A 96 6.43 6.54 -6.84
CA LYS A 96 7.73 6.35 -6.17
C LYS A 96 7.64 5.58 -4.86
N PHE A 97 6.50 4.94 -4.60
CA PHE A 97 6.22 4.30 -3.33
C PHE A 97 6.17 2.79 -3.42
N TYR A 98 6.63 2.13 -2.36
CA TYR A 98 6.44 0.71 -2.14
C TYR A 98 5.11 0.42 -1.46
N PHE A 99 4.64 -0.83 -1.57
CA PHE A 99 3.42 -1.26 -0.90
C PHE A 99 3.53 -1.06 0.62
N LEU A 100 2.52 -0.44 1.25
CA LEU A 100 2.49 -0.08 2.68
C LEU A 100 3.65 0.80 3.18
N GLN A 101 4.33 1.52 2.29
CA GLN A 101 5.33 2.49 2.71
C GLN A 101 4.71 3.55 3.66
N PRO A 102 5.37 3.95 4.76
CA PRO A 102 4.83 4.87 5.76
C PRO A 102 4.24 6.17 5.22
N GLU A 103 4.98 6.84 4.35
CA GLU A 103 4.57 8.11 3.77
C GLU A 103 3.36 7.92 2.85
N LEU A 104 3.31 6.80 2.12
CA LEU A 104 2.19 6.45 1.26
C LEU A 104 0.90 6.20 2.06
N VAL A 105 1.00 5.47 3.18
CA VAL A 105 -0.13 5.20 4.07
C VAL A 105 -0.72 6.51 4.60
N THR A 106 0.15 7.41 5.07
CA THR A 106 -0.24 8.73 5.59
C THR A 106 -0.97 9.55 4.53
N ILE A 107 -0.38 9.66 3.33
CA ILE A 107 -0.96 10.44 2.22
C ILE A 107 -2.31 9.86 1.79
N LEU A 108 -2.43 8.54 1.68
CA LEU A 108 -3.67 7.88 1.27
C LEU A 108 -4.80 8.08 2.28
N ASN A 109 -4.52 7.90 3.58
CA ASN A 109 -5.51 8.11 4.63
C ASN A 109 -6.07 9.53 4.58
N TYR A 110 -5.20 10.54 4.49
CA TYR A 110 -5.62 11.93 4.41
C TYR A 110 -6.42 12.22 3.13
N LYS A 111 -5.85 11.94 1.95
CA LYS A 111 -6.46 12.36 0.68
C LYS A 111 -7.75 11.63 0.35
N VAL A 112 -7.85 10.33 0.66
CA VAL A 112 -9.07 9.55 0.42
C VAL A 112 -10.17 9.99 1.39
N ALA A 113 -9.86 10.18 2.68
CA ALA A 113 -10.84 10.66 3.66
C ALA A 113 -11.39 12.05 3.30
N GLU A 114 -10.52 13.00 2.96
CA GLU A 114 -10.93 14.34 2.51
C GLU A 114 -11.81 14.23 1.26
N SER A 115 -11.44 13.39 0.29
CA SER A 115 -12.22 13.19 -0.92
C SER A 115 -13.61 12.62 -0.63
N LEU A 116 -13.73 11.64 0.26
CA LEU A 116 -15.01 11.05 0.69
C LEU A 116 -15.89 12.09 1.39
N LYS A 117 -15.30 12.91 2.24
CA LYS A 117 -16.00 14.02 2.92
C LYS A 117 -16.61 15.01 1.91
N THR A 118 -15.89 15.36 0.85
CA THR A 118 -16.45 16.22 -0.23
C THR A 118 -17.62 15.58 -0.98
N LYS A 119 -17.76 14.26 -0.92
CA LYS A 119 -18.87 13.49 -1.51
C LYS A 119 -20.02 13.25 -0.52
N GLY A 120 -19.98 13.86 0.66
CA GLY A 120 -21.01 13.72 1.69
C GLY A 120 -20.88 12.43 2.50
N VAL A 121 -19.80 11.67 2.32
CA VAL A 121 -19.45 10.54 3.18
C VAL A 121 -18.58 11.07 4.30
N ASP A 122 -19.21 11.44 5.41
CA ASP A 122 -18.47 11.76 6.61
C ASP A 122 -18.06 10.46 7.29
N LEU A 123 -16.76 10.13 7.22
CA LEU A 123 -16.20 9.09 8.08
C LEU A 123 -16.30 9.49 9.57
N GLY A 124 -16.82 10.67 9.90
CA GLY A 124 -16.95 11.21 11.24
C GLY A 124 -15.57 11.40 11.88
N SER A 125 -15.55 11.40 13.20
CA SER A 125 -14.31 11.20 13.97
C SER A 125 -13.73 9.78 13.81
N LEU A 126 -14.21 8.95 12.86
CA LEU A 126 -13.66 7.63 12.51
C LEU A 126 -12.56 7.67 11.44
N VAL A 127 -12.19 8.85 10.95
CA VAL A 127 -10.75 9.18 10.97
C VAL A 127 -10.37 9.34 12.44
N LYS A 128 -10.57 8.29 13.24
CA LYS A 128 -9.94 8.23 14.54
C LYS A 128 -8.47 8.25 14.17
N PRO A 129 -7.68 9.08 14.82
CA PRO A 129 -6.25 8.88 14.89
C PRO A 129 -5.96 7.55 15.63
N SER A 130 -6.71 6.45 15.45
CA SER A 130 -6.35 5.13 15.99
C SER A 130 -5.21 4.51 15.20
N PHE A 131 -4.75 5.19 14.16
CA PHE A 131 -3.45 5.04 13.55
C PHE A 131 -2.41 6.08 14.06
N ASN A 132 -2.68 6.77 15.19
CA ASN A 132 -1.70 7.61 15.87
C ASN A 132 -0.67 6.83 16.66
N GLU A 133 -0.73 5.50 16.66
CA GLU A 133 0.40 4.71 17.12
C GLU A 133 0.61 3.58 16.13
N PHE A 134 1.43 3.84 15.13
CA PHE A 134 2.04 2.75 14.41
C PHE A 134 3.36 2.40 15.06
N LYS A 135 3.56 1.10 15.31
CA LYS A 135 4.89 0.60 15.60
C LYS A 135 5.63 0.53 14.27
N MET A 136 6.56 1.46 14.08
CA MET A 136 7.52 1.37 13.00
C MET A 136 8.69 0.52 13.48
N TYR A 137 8.88 -0.63 12.83
CA TYR A 137 9.97 -1.53 13.14
C TYR A 137 11.12 -1.26 12.19
N PHE A 138 12.26 -0.84 12.74
CA PHE A 138 13.50 -0.69 12.01
C PHE A 138 14.35 -1.94 12.20
N PHE A 139 14.67 -2.60 11.10
CA PHE A 139 15.59 -3.71 11.08
C PHE A 139 16.93 -3.19 10.59
N LYS A 140 17.95 -3.34 11.43
CA LYS A 140 19.34 -3.22 11.03
C LYS A 140 19.94 -4.60 10.92
N ILE A 141 20.14 -5.05 9.69
CA ILE A 141 20.72 -6.37 9.39
C ILE A 141 22.19 -6.15 9.04
N SER A 142 23.08 -6.90 9.70
CA SER A 142 24.53 -6.83 9.45
C SER A 142 25.02 -8.20 9.03
N ASP A 143 25.29 -8.37 7.74
CA ASP A 143 25.78 -9.65 7.20
C ASP A 143 27.20 -9.52 6.63
N LYS A 144 28.13 -10.29 7.22
CA LYS A 144 29.52 -10.43 6.77
C LYS A 144 29.65 -11.35 5.54
N ASN A 145 28.63 -12.16 5.27
CA ASN A 145 28.55 -13.13 4.17
C ASN A 145 27.42 -12.78 3.19
N TYR A 146 27.08 -11.49 3.05
CA TYR A 146 25.93 -11.03 2.25
C TYR A 146 25.80 -11.72 0.88
N ARG A 147 26.91 -11.90 0.14
CA ARG A 147 26.90 -12.56 -1.17
C ARG A 147 26.37 -14.00 -1.14
N LYS A 148 26.56 -14.71 -0.03
CA LYS A 148 26.08 -16.09 0.16
C LYS A 148 24.59 -16.14 0.56
N ASN A 149 24.08 -15.09 1.19
CA ASN A 149 22.72 -15.02 1.75
C ASN A 149 21.82 -14.02 1.00
N GLU A 150 22.23 -13.56 -0.19
CA GLU A 150 21.56 -12.48 -0.91
C GLU A 150 20.11 -12.82 -1.25
N ILE A 151 19.84 -14.05 -1.66
CA ILE A 151 18.50 -14.53 -2.00
C ILE A 151 17.60 -14.57 -0.76
N GLU A 152 18.12 -15.02 0.38
CA GLU A 152 17.40 -15.11 1.64
C GLU A 152 17.07 -13.73 2.20
N ILE A 153 18.00 -12.80 2.08
CA ILE A 153 17.79 -11.40 2.46
C ILE A 153 16.73 -10.75 1.56
N ILE A 154 16.75 -11.02 0.25
CA ILE A 154 15.70 -10.55 -0.67
C ILE A 154 14.34 -11.16 -0.29
N ASN A 155 14.29 -12.46 0.02
CA ASN A 155 13.08 -13.13 0.47
C ASN A 155 12.56 -12.56 1.78
N LEU A 156 13.44 -12.25 2.74
CA LEU A 156 13.09 -11.60 3.99
C LEU A 156 12.48 -10.21 3.74
N ILE A 157 13.11 -9.39 2.89
CA ILE A 157 12.60 -8.06 2.49
C ILE A 157 11.22 -8.19 1.83
N ASN A 158 11.03 -9.20 0.98
CA ASN A 158 9.77 -9.47 0.31
C ASN A 158 8.67 -9.96 1.26
N VAL A 159 8.98 -10.85 2.21
CA VAL A 159 8.05 -11.34 3.25
C VAL A 159 7.54 -10.19 4.11
N LEU A 160 8.44 -9.27 4.45
CA LEU A 160 8.13 -8.12 5.29
C LEU A 160 7.48 -6.97 4.52
N LYS A 161 7.46 -7.05 3.19
CA LYS A 161 6.92 -6.03 2.27
C LYS A 161 7.47 -4.64 2.55
N TYR A 162 8.76 -4.59 2.86
CA TYR A 162 9.48 -3.41 3.29
C TYR A 162 9.78 -2.41 2.15
N SER A 163 9.92 -1.13 2.49
CA SER A 163 10.90 -0.25 1.82
C SER A 163 12.28 -0.52 2.42
N ALA A 164 13.26 -0.90 1.60
CA ALA A 164 14.63 -1.19 2.03
C ALA A 164 15.59 -0.15 1.49
N THR A 165 16.39 0.46 2.36
CA THR A 165 17.54 1.30 2.01
C THR A 165 18.82 0.54 2.30
N TYR A 166 19.71 0.48 1.31
CA TYR A 166 20.96 -0.28 1.39
C TYR A 166 22.12 0.66 1.62
N ASN A 167 22.83 0.49 2.74
CA ASN A 167 24.04 1.24 3.05
C ASN A 167 25.23 0.26 3.10
N LEU A 168 26.15 0.38 2.14
CA LEU A 168 27.40 -0.38 2.15
C LEU A 168 28.35 0.26 3.16
N THR A 169 28.75 -0.48 4.19
CA THR A 169 29.73 -0.01 5.17
C THR A 169 30.93 -0.94 5.18
N ASN A 170 32.00 -0.53 4.48
CA ASN A 170 33.27 -1.23 4.30
C ASN A 170 33.16 -2.63 3.66
N ASN A 171 34.15 -2.99 2.83
CA ASN A 171 34.17 -4.07 1.81
C ASN A 171 33.85 -5.52 2.24
N SER A 172 33.33 -5.78 3.44
CA SER A 172 32.96 -7.12 3.90
C SER A 172 31.63 -7.20 4.66
N THR A 173 30.98 -6.08 5.01
CA THR A 173 29.70 -6.11 5.77
C THR A 173 28.67 -5.23 5.09
N LYS A 174 27.52 -5.81 4.70
CA LYS A 174 26.39 -5.03 4.18
C LYS A 174 25.43 -4.73 5.33
N ILE A 175 25.12 -3.46 5.53
CA ILE A 175 24.08 -3.02 6.45
C ILE A 175 22.82 -2.75 5.65
N ILE A 176 21.75 -3.43 6.03
CA ILE A 176 20.42 -3.25 5.42
C ILE A 176 19.55 -2.62 6.49
N GLU A 177 19.07 -1.43 6.17
CA GLU A 177 18.15 -0.68 7.01
C GLU A 177 16.79 -0.72 6.34
N THR A 178 15.79 -1.18 7.07
CA THR A 178 14.47 -1.35 6.50
C THR A 178 13.38 -1.13 7.55
N SER A 179 12.27 -0.53 7.13
CA SER A 179 11.23 -0.03 8.04
C SER A 179 9.83 -0.41 7.57
N THR A 180 8.99 -0.91 8.48
CA THR A 180 7.62 -1.33 8.18
C THR A 180 6.68 -0.76 9.22
N ILE A 181 5.49 -0.38 8.75
CA ILE A 181 4.34 -0.12 9.60
C ILE A 181 3.59 -1.44 9.74
N LEU A 182 3.50 -1.96 10.97
CA LEU A 182 2.73 -3.16 11.24
C LEU A 182 1.76 -2.93 12.38
N ASP A 183 0.54 -3.40 12.12
CA ASP A 183 -0.51 -3.64 13.11
C ASP A 183 -0.58 -5.13 13.50
N ASN A 184 0.41 -5.95 13.07
CA ASN A 184 0.37 -7.40 13.21
C ASN A 184 1.72 -7.99 13.65
N ASP A 185 1.81 -8.38 14.93
CA ASP A 185 2.94 -9.07 15.56
C ASP A 185 3.38 -10.35 14.82
N PHE A 186 2.47 -10.96 14.04
CA PHE A 186 2.72 -12.18 13.26
C PHE A 186 3.87 -12.03 12.24
N ARG A 187 3.94 -10.91 11.52
CA ARG A 187 4.96 -10.72 10.46
C ARG A 187 6.35 -10.47 11.03
N ILE A 188 6.44 -9.81 12.18
CA ILE A 188 7.69 -9.67 12.92
C ILE A 188 8.20 -11.05 13.34
N SER A 189 7.33 -11.88 13.92
CA SER A 189 7.68 -13.26 14.28
C SER A 189 8.20 -14.05 13.09
N GLU A 190 7.57 -13.94 11.91
CA GLU A 190 8.01 -14.69 10.72
C GLU A 190 9.37 -14.18 10.18
N ALA A 191 9.61 -12.88 10.24
CA ALA A 191 10.90 -12.29 9.90
C ALA A 191 12.01 -12.73 10.87
N GLU A 192 11.74 -12.72 12.17
CA GLU A 192 12.68 -13.20 13.18
C GLU A 192 12.99 -14.69 13.00
N LYS A 193 12.00 -15.52 12.64
CA LYS A 193 12.24 -16.94 12.32
C LYS A 193 13.19 -17.10 11.15
N LEU A 194 13.01 -16.34 10.06
CA LEU A 194 13.92 -16.39 8.91
C LEU A 194 15.32 -15.93 9.29
N LEU A 195 15.45 -14.80 9.99
CA LEU A 195 16.74 -14.28 10.44
C LEU A 195 17.47 -15.27 11.34
N LYS A 196 16.76 -15.91 12.27
CA LYS A 196 17.30 -16.98 13.14
C LYS A 196 17.69 -18.23 12.34
N LYS A 197 16.84 -18.69 11.41
CA LYS A 197 17.08 -19.87 10.56
C LYS A 197 18.40 -19.76 9.78
N TYR A 198 18.73 -18.56 9.30
CA TYR A 198 19.94 -18.31 8.51
C TYR A 198 21.10 -17.73 9.33
N ASN A 199 20.95 -17.66 10.66
CA ASN A 199 21.97 -17.15 11.56
C ASN A 199 22.44 -15.73 11.20
N ILE A 200 21.54 -14.91 10.67
CA ILE A 200 21.81 -13.54 10.21
C ILE A 200 21.70 -12.60 11.42
N PRO A 201 22.76 -11.85 11.78
CA PRO A 201 22.70 -10.88 12.87
C PRO A 201 21.77 -9.72 12.54
N TYR A 202 20.87 -9.37 13.47
CA TYR A 202 19.95 -8.25 13.32
C TYR A 202 19.73 -7.50 14.63
N LYS A 203 19.31 -6.24 14.52
CA LYS A 203 18.76 -5.44 15.60
C LYS A 203 17.41 -4.90 15.16
N ILE A 204 16.41 -5.02 16.03
CA ILE A 204 15.09 -4.41 15.84
C ILE A 204 14.99 -3.20 16.77
N GLU A 205 14.61 -2.05 16.22
CA GLU A 205 14.22 -0.88 16.98
C GLU A 205 12.76 -0.58 16.68
N ILE A 206 11.95 -0.42 17.73
CA ILE A 206 10.53 -0.11 17.62
C ILE A 206 10.37 1.36 17.95
N LYS A 207 9.82 2.14 17.02
CA LYS A 207 9.40 3.51 17.29
C LYS A 207 7.88 3.59 17.22
N ASN A 208 7.29 4.14 18.27
CA ASN A 208 5.91 4.58 18.20
C ASN A 208 5.90 5.84 17.32
N VAL A 209 5.28 5.73 16.16
CA VAL A 209 5.07 6.86 15.27
C VAL A 209 3.69 7.39 15.58
N ILE A 210 3.68 8.58 16.19
CA ILE A 210 2.49 9.38 16.41
C ILE A 210 2.38 10.37 15.25
N ILE A 211 1.28 10.27 14.50
CA ILE A 211 0.95 11.13 13.37
C ILE A 211 0.02 12.24 13.85
#